data_AF-A0A848FXM7-F1
#
_entry.id   AF-A0A848FXM7-F1
#
_cell.length_a   1.000
_cell.length_b   1.000
_cell.length_c   1.000
_cell.angle_alpha   90.00
_cell.angle_beta   90.00
_cell.angle_gamma   90.00
#
_symmetry.space_group_name_H-M   'P 1'
#
loop_
_entity.id
_entity.type
_entity.pdbx_description
1 polymer ?
#
loop_
_entity_poly.entity_id
_entity_poly.type
_entity_poly.pdbx_seq_one_letter_code
_entity_poly.pdbx_strand_id
1 'polypeptide(L)'
;MKRSTRQAFIIAGLLLTGLGAMAQKAPTYVYPETPFDEATTAKQMEEGTAIISGTAKIKKRGTTYYPGRKDPINLFPATPYIMEFAELNKKYRKGKKVATMTNDAFSYRIEGRTMDDRGTFEFRGLKPGKYYLVTWIDYQKSASYSVQTGTSVGYNYYGQAVSSWPIYTSYTYKYDVEMEVSAVVEVKADGERVTVVVTN
;
A
#
# COMPACT_ATOMS: atom_id res chain seq x y z
N MET A 1 44.95 64.11 18.78
CA MET A 1 44.24 65.07 17.90
C MET A 1 43.06 64.34 17.25
N LYS A 2 41.84 64.80 17.49
CA LYS A 2 40.55 64.22 17.06
C LYS A 2 40.30 64.39 15.55
N ARG A 3 39.60 63.42 14.94
CA ARG A 3 38.51 63.48 13.92
C ARG A 3 38.52 62.17 13.11
N SER A 4 37.44 61.56 12.64
CA SER A 4 36.02 61.50 12.97
C SER A 4 35.41 60.46 12.00
N THR A 5 34.63 59.52 12.53
CA THR A 5 33.35 59.00 11.98
C THR A 5 33.24 58.69 10.47
N ARG A 6 32.95 57.41 10.14
CA ARG A 6 31.68 57.00 9.48
C ARG A 6 31.49 55.47 9.49
N GLN A 7 30.33 55.09 10.01
CA GLN A 7 29.77 53.75 10.04
C GLN A 7 29.31 53.33 8.63
N ALA A 8 29.36 52.02 8.34
CA ALA A 8 28.41 51.36 7.47
C ALA A 8 28.24 49.91 7.94
N PHE A 9 27.17 49.69 8.70
CA PHE A 9 26.61 48.37 8.96
C PHE A 9 26.05 47.81 7.64
N ILE A 10 26.46 46.61 7.23
CA ILE A 10 25.71 45.81 6.26
C ILE A 10 25.20 44.58 7.00
N ILE A 11 23.91 44.64 7.33
CA ILE A 11 23.09 43.53 7.77
C ILE A 11 22.85 42.66 6.53
N ALA A 12 23.52 41.52 6.43
CA ALA A 12 23.19 40.51 5.44
C ALA A 12 22.00 39.69 5.99
N GLY A 13 20.83 39.95 5.42
CA GLY A 13 19.56 39.35 5.80
C GLY A 13 19.56 37.82 5.66
N LEU A 14 19.11 37.16 6.73
CA LEU A 14 18.76 35.76 6.77
C LEU A 14 17.60 35.51 5.79
N LEU A 15 17.87 34.91 4.63
CA LEU A 15 16.84 34.39 3.74
C LEU A 15 16.24 33.13 4.38
N LEU A 16 15.17 33.30 5.16
CA LEU A 16 14.22 32.22 5.45
C LEU A 16 13.53 31.83 4.15
N THR A 17 14.08 30.83 3.45
CA THR A 17 13.36 30.14 2.39
C THR A 17 12.21 29.38 3.03
N GLY A 18 10.98 29.86 2.81
CA GLY A 18 9.77 29.22 3.27
C GLY A 18 9.70 27.77 2.79
N LEU A 19 9.69 26.85 3.75
CA LEU A 19 9.14 25.51 3.56
C LEU A 19 7.65 25.68 3.24
N GLY A 20 7.33 25.79 1.96
CA GLY A 20 5.96 25.64 1.48
C GLY A 20 5.53 24.20 1.79
N ALA A 21 4.85 24.02 2.92
CA ALA A 21 4.13 22.79 3.21
C ALA A 21 3.06 22.64 2.12
N MET A 22 3.36 21.82 1.12
CA MET A 22 2.35 21.29 0.21
C MET A 22 1.39 20.47 1.07
N ALA A 23 0.33 21.12 1.58
CA ALA A 23 -0.75 20.43 2.25
C ALA A 23 -1.38 19.47 1.25
N GLN A 24 -1.02 18.19 1.36
CA GLN A 24 -1.56 17.13 0.53
C GLN A 24 -3.07 17.11 0.75
N LYS A 25 -3.85 17.48 -0.27
CA LYS A 25 -5.32 17.56 -0.20
C LYS A 25 -5.86 16.27 0.43
N ALA A 26 -6.62 16.42 1.52
CA ALA A 26 -7.14 15.29 2.28
C ALA A 26 -7.85 14.27 1.36
N PRO A 27 -7.63 12.97 1.58
CA PRO A 27 -8.28 11.93 0.79
C PRO A 27 -9.80 12.05 0.90
N THR A 28 -10.49 11.85 -0.22
CA THR A 28 -11.95 11.85 -0.24
C THR A 28 -12.45 10.44 0.02
N TYR A 29 -13.15 10.24 1.14
CA TYR A 29 -13.69 8.93 1.50
C TYR A 29 -14.95 8.60 0.69
N VAL A 30 -15.05 7.36 0.23
CA VAL A 30 -16.23 6.82 -0.46
C VAL A 30 -16.69 5.59 0.31
N TYR A 31 -17.97 5.58 0.68
CA TYR A 31 -18.61 4.47 1.37
C TYR A 31 -19.50 3.70 0.39
N PRO A 32 -19.79 2.41 0.66
CA PRO A 32 -20.87 1.69 -0.01
C PRO A 32 -22.20 2.44 0.08
N GLU A 33 -22.97 2.41 -0.99
CA GLU A 33 -24.34 2.94 -1.05
C GLU A 33 -25.33 1.97 -0.36
N THR A 34 -25.05 0.67 -0.39
CA THR A 34 -25.84 -0.34 0.32
C THR A 34 -25.77 -0.09 1.83
N PRO A 35 -26.90 -0.16 2.57
CA PRO A 35 -26.86 -0.08 4.02
C PRO A 35 -26.24 -1.34 4.64
N PHE A 36 -25.52 -1.16 5.73
CA PHE A 36 -24.97 -2.28 6.49
C PHE A 36 -26.09 -2.96 7.29
N ASP A 37 -26.28 -4.26 7.06
CA ASP A 37 -27.24 -5.09 7.81
C ASP A 37 -26.49 -5.87 8.90
N GLU A 38 -26.51 -5.30 10.10
CA GLU A 38 -25.85 -5.85 11.27
C GLU A 38 -26.45 -7.22 11.68
N ALA A 39 -27.76 -7.38 11.57
CA ALA A 39 -28.45 -8.58 12.05
C ALA A 39 -28.10 -9.81 11.20
N THR A 40 -28.01 -9.67 9.87
CA THR A 40 -27.58 -10.77 9.01
C THR A 40 -26.10 -11.04 9.14
N THR A 41 -25.28 -9.99 9.29
CA THR A 41 -23.84 -10.09 9.52
C THR A 41 -23.54 -10.86 10.81
N ALA A 42 -24.18 -10.50 11.92
CA ALA A 42 -24.01 -11.13 13.21
C ALA A 42 -24.36 -12.63 13.17
N LYS A 43 -25.47 -12.99 12.53
CA LYS A 43 -25.89 -14.39 12.35
C LYS A 43 -24.91 -15.24 11.57
N GLN A 44 -24.16 -14.62 10.65
CA GLN A 44 -23.14 -15.29 9.87
C GLN A 44 -21.81 -15.43 10.63
N MET A 45 -21.56 -14.55 11.60
CA MET A 45 -20.38 -14.58 12.49
C MET A 45 -20.56 -15.45 13.74
N GLU A 46 -21.73 -16.06 13.93
CA GLU A 46 -21.94 -17.07 14.96
C GLU A 46 -20.98 -18.26 14.81
N GLU A 47 -20.71 -18.95 15.92
CA GLU A 47 -19.86 -20.13 15.94
C GLU A 47 -20.41 -21.22 15.01
N GLY A 48 -19.52 -21.76 14.19
CA GLY A 48 -19.78 -22.94 13.38
C GLY A 48 -18.66 -23.97 13.54
N THR A 49 -18.55 -24.87 12.56
CA THR A 49 -17.58 -25.99 12.62
C THR A 49 -16.66 -26.05 11.40
N ALA A 50 -16.86 -25.16 10.42
CA ALA A 50 -16.07 -25.13 9.20
C ALA A 50 -14.67 -24.53 9.41
N ILE A 51 -13.77 -24.86 8.49
CA ILE A 51 -12.38 -24.45 8.51
C ILE A 51 -12.02 -23.87 7.13
N ILE A 52 -11.45 -22.67 7.12
CA ILE A 52 -10.88 -22.07 5.91
C ILE A 52 -9.36 -22.00 6.11
N SER A 53 -8.61 -22.69 5.26
CA SER A 53 -7.15 -22.63 5.25
C SER A 53 -6.66 -22.10 3.91
N GLY A 54 -5.44 -21.59 3.86
CA GLY A 54 -4.96 -21.04 2.60
C GLY A 54 -3.55 -20.52 2.61
N THR A 55 -3.21 -19.86 1.52
CA THR A 55 -1.93 -19.19 1.33
C THR A 55 -2.14 -17.84 0.66
N ALA A 56 -1.61 -16.78 1.25
CA ALA A 56 -1.62 -15.44 0.68
C ALA A 56 -0.30 -15.14 -0.04
N LYS A 57 -0.35 -14.65 -1.28
CA LYS A 57 0.84 -14.32 -2.08
C LYS A 57 0.54 -13.31 -3.17
N ILE A 58 1.55 -12.59 -3.63
CA ILE A 58 1.51 -11.82 -4.88
C ILE A 58 2.65 -12.23 -5.80
N LYS A 59 2.39 -12.23 -7.11
CA LYS A 59 3.42 -12.46 -8.13
C LYS A 59 3.68 -11.17 -8.89
N LYS A 60 4.91 -10.63 -8.78
CA LYS A 60 5.34 -9.43 -9.52
C LYS A 60 6.67 -9.70 -10.22
N ARG A 61 6.70 -9.49 -11.54
CA ARG A 61 7.92 -9.61 -12.37
C ARG A 61 8.70 -10.93 -12.16
N GLY A 62 7.98 -12.04 -12.00
CA GLY A 62 8.57 -13.37 -11.78
C GLY A 62 8.88 -13.72 -10.33
N THR A 63 8.93 -12.74 -9.43
CA THR A 63 9.11 -12.94 -7.98
C THR A 63 7.78 -13.14 -7.28
N THR A 64 7.71 -14.10 -6.36
CA THR A 64 6.56 -14.29 -5.47
C THR A 64 6.88 -13.67 -4.12
N TYR A 65 6.01 -12.79 -3.65
CA TYR A 65 6.08 -12.19 -2.32
C TYR A 65 4.98 -12.79 -1.46
N TYR A 66 5.31 -13.04 -0.21
CA TYR A 66 4.41 -13.54 0.81
C TYR A 66 4.30 -12.48 1.91
N PRO A 67 3.15 -12.41 2.62
CA PRO A 67 3.14 -11.70 3.88
C PRO A 67 4.15 -12.34 4.83
N GLY A 68 4.73 -11.53 5.71
CA GLY A 68 5.59 -11.99 6.78
C GLY A 68 4.83 -12.85 7.79
N ARG A 69 5.58 -13.55 8.65
CA ARG A 69 4.98 -14.34 9.73
C ARG A 69 4.27 -13.44 10.75
N LYS A 70 3.06 -13.83 11.15
CA LYS A 70 2.13 -13.10 12.04
C LYS A 70 1.52 -11.82 11.45
N ASP A 71 1.67 -11.61 10.15
CA ASP A 71 0.97 -10.53 9.45
C ASP A 71 -0.55 -10.74 9.52
N PRO A 72 -1.31 -9.64 9.64
CA PRO A 72 -2.76 -9.71 9.80
C PRO A 72 -3.44 -10.16 8.50
N ILE A 73 -4.31 -11.16 8.63
CA ILE A 73 -5.27 -11.51 7.59
C ILE A 73 -6.66 -11.35 8.16
N ASN A 74 -7.47 -10.51 7.54
CA ASN A 74 -8.82 -10.23 7.99
C ASN A 74 -9.81 -11.04 7.18
N LEU A 75 -10.78 -11.64 7.87
CA LEU A 75 -11.90 -12.34 7.28
C LEU A 75 -13.18 -11.60 7.64
N PHE A 76 -13.98 -11.30 6.63
CA PHE A 76 -15.29 -10.66 6.74
C PHE A 76 -16.36 -11.60 6.20
N PRO A 77 -17.58 -11.58 6.74
CA PRO A 77 -18.73 -12.13 6.02
C PRO A 77 -18.94 -11.36 4.72
N ALA A 78 -19.13 -12.07 3.61
CA ALA A 78 -19.35 -11.48 2.30
C ALA A 78 -20.80 -10.99 2.13
N THR A 79 -21.17 -9.99 2.92
CA THR A 79 -22.46 -9.29 2.78
C THR A 79 -22.46 -8.38 1.54
N PRO A 80 -23.62 -8.00 1.00
CA PRO A 80 -23.70 -7.07 -0.12
C PRO A 80 -22.91 -5.77 0.13
N TYR A 81 -22.94 -5.26 1.36
CA TYR A 81 -22.15 -4.11 1.81
C TYR A 81 -20.63 -4.31 1.61
N ILE A 82 -20.09 -5.44 2.09
CA ILE A 82 -18.65 -5.75 1.99
C ILE A 82 -18.24 -6.00 0.54
N MET A 83 -19.11 -6.61 -0.25
CA MET A 83 -18.86 -6.84 -1.68
C MET A 83 -18.80 -5.53 -2.45
N GLU A 84 -19.71 -4.59 -2.19
CA GLU A 84 -19.66 -3.26 -2.77
C GLU A 84 -18.40 -2.49 -2.32
N PHE A 85 -18.03 -2.58 -1.03
CA PHE A 85 -16.77 -2.02 -0.54
C PHE A 85 -15.57 -2.59 -1.32
N ALA A 86 -15.51 -3.90 -1.55
CA ALA A 86 -14.42 -4.54 -2.29
C ALA A 86 -14.34 -4.02 -3.74
N GLU A 87 -15.49 -3.77 -4.40
CA GLU A 87 -15.55 -3.18 -5.74
C GLU A 87 -15.08 -1.72 -5.74
N LEU A 88 -15.54 -0.91 -4.78
CA LEU A 88 -15.12 0.47 -4.61
C LEU A 88 -13.61 0.55 -4.33
N ASN A 89 -13.09 -0.34 -3.49
CA ASN A 89 -11.67 -0.37 -3.14
C ASN A 89 -10.81 -0.73 -4.36
N LYS A 90 -11.26 -1.70 -5.17
CA LYS A 90 -10.62 -2.03 -6.45
C LYS A 90 -10.65 -0.86 -7.43
N LYS A 91 -11.76 -0.12 -7.50
CA LYS A 91 -11.95 1.04 -8.39
C LYS A 91 -11.08 2.22 -7.98
N TYR A 92 -11.01 2.51 -6.69
CA TYR A 92 -10.31 3.68 -6.14
C TYR A 92 -8.88 3.39 -5.65
N ARG A 93 -8.39 2.16 -5.82
CA ARG A 93 -7.01 1.74 -5.46
C ARG A 93 -5.90 2.64 -6.02
N LYS A 94 -6.17 3.32 -7.14
CA LYS A 94 -5.26 4.27 -7.77
C LYS A 94 -5.99 5.61 -7.88
N GLY A 95 -5.90 6.44 -6.86
CA GLY A 95 -6.55 7.75 -6.89
C GLY A 95 -6.46 8.53 -5.59
N LYS A 96 -7.13 9.68 -5.59
CA LYS A 96 -7.30 10.54 -4.40
C LYS A 96 -8.54 10.16 -3.56
N LYS A 97 -9.37 9.28 -4.10
CA LYS A 97 -10.54 8.72 -3.40
C LYS A 97 -10.10 7.45 -2.70
N VAL A 98 -10.55 7.26 -1.47
CA VAL A 98 -10.26 6.07 -0.67
C VAL A 98 -11.59 5.42 -0.34
N ALA A 99 -11.80 4.18 -0.81
CA ALA A 99 -12.96 3.42 -0.38
C ALA A 99 -12.78 3.06 1.10
N THR A 100 -13.83 3.21 1.89
CA THR A 100 -13.81 2.91 3.31
C THR A 100 -15.15 2.31 3.74
N MET A 101 -15.18 1.73 4.93
CA MET A 101 -16.37 1.12 5.52
C MET A 101 -16.71 1.82 6.83
N THR A 102 -17.95 1.64 7.29
CA THR A 102 -18.34 2.08 8.64
C THR A 102 -17.56 1.31 9.70
N ASN A 103 -17.35 1.94 10.87
CA ASN A 103 -16.69 1.28 12.00
C ASN A 103 -17.46 0.02 12.44
N ASP A 104 -18.78 0.04 12.36
CA ASP A 104 -19.64 -1.09 12.69
C ASP A 104 -19.32 -2.28 11.78
N ALA A 105 -19.30 -2.08 10.46
CA ALA A 105 -18.93 -3.14 9.51
C ALA A 105 -17.50 -3.67 9.74
N PHE A 106 -16.56 -2.79 10.10
CA PHE A 106 -15.17 -3.18 10.40
C PHE A 106 -15.03 -4.01 11.70
N SER A 107 -15.99 -3.89 12.62
CA SER A 107 -15.99 -4.61 13.89
C SER A 107 -16.35 -6.09 13.75
N TYR A 108 -17.12 -6.45 12.72
CA TYR A 108 -17.53 -7.83 12.40
C TYR A 108 -16.45 -8.65 11.67
N ARG A 109 -15.18 -8.27 11.78
CA ARG A 109 -14.07 -9.02 11.19
C ARG A 109 -13.55 -10.06 12.16
N ILE A 110 -13.13 -11.20 11.63
CA ILE A 110 -12.28 -12.14 12.34
C ILE A 110 -10.84 -11.82 11.96
N GLU A 111 -10.05 -11.38 12.95
CA GLU A 111 -8.62 -11.11 12.77
C GLU A 111 -7.83 -12.42 12.91
N GLY A 112 -7.29 -12.89 11.79
CA GLY A 112 -6.36 -13.99 11.72
C GLY A 112 -4.93 -13.51 11.53
N ARG A 113 -3.99 -14.45 11.58
CA ARG A 113 -2.58 -14.18 11.33
C ARG A 113 -1.97 -15.27 10.47
N THR A 114 -1.00 -14.88 9.66
CA THR A 114 -0.18 -15.84 8.92
C THR A 114 0.68 -16.67 9.90
N MET A 115 0.81 -17.96 9.60
CA MET A 115 1.46 -18.93 10.48
C MET A 115 2.97 -19.04 10.20
N ASP A 116 3.37 -18.78 8.96
CA ASP A 116 4.74 -18.91 8.46
C ASP A 116 5.12 -17.79 7.45
N ASP A 117 6.38 -17.80 7.02
CA ASP A 117 6.92 -16.87 6.01
C ASP A 117 6.51 -17.24 4.57
N ARG A 118 5.59 -18.20 4.41
CA ARG A 118 4.96 -18.54 3.13
C ARG A 118 3.52 -18.05 3.09
N GLY A 119 3.09 -17.26 4.06
CA GLY A 119 1.76 -16.68 4.12
C GLY A 119 0.65 -17.70 4.29
N THR A 120 0.93 -18.85 4.91
CA THR A 120 -0.14 -19.81 5.24
C THR A 120 -1.01 -19.27 6.37
N PHE A 121 -2.30 -19.58 6.34
CA PHE A 121 -3.25 -19.14 7.37
C PHE A 121 -4.37 -20.16 7.55
N GLU A 122 -5.06 -20.07 8.69
CA GLU A 122 -6.22 -20.90 8.99
C GLU A 122 -7.22 -20.15 9.90
N PHE A 123 -8.49 -20.23 9.54
CA PHE A 123 -9.64 -19.81 10.33
C PHE A 123 -10.47 -21.05 10.66
N ARG A 124 -10.92 -21.15 11.92
CA ARG A 124 -11.72 -22.27 12.42
C ARG A 124 -12.99 -21.75 13.07
N GLY A 125 -13.96 -22.65 13.23
CA GLY A 125 -15.20 -22.33 13.93
C GLY A 125 -16.14 -21.47 13.09
N LEU A 126 -16.05 -21.58 11.76
CA LEU A 126 -16.85 -20.77 10.84
C LEU A 126 -18.17 -21.45 10.51
N LYS A 127 -19.22 -20.65 10.32
CA LYS A 127 -20.51 -21.12 9.82
C LYS A 127 -20.46 -21.31 8.29
N PRO A 128 -21.33 -22.13 7.69
CA PRO A 128 -21.52 -22.13 6.25
C PRO A 128 -21.94 -20.75 5.75
N GLY A 129 -21.34 -20.29 4.66
CA GLY A 129 -21.53 -18.95 4.15
C GLY A 129 -20.40 -18.49 3.24
N LYS A 130 -20.55 -17.28 2.70
CA LYS A 130 -19.53 -16.64 1.85
C LYS A 130 -18.69 -15.69 2.69
N TYR A 131 -17.39 -15.73 2.50
CA TYR A 131 -16.42 -14.95 3.24
C TYR A 131 -15.50 -14.19 2.30
N TYR A 132 -15.18 -12.97 2.69
CA TYR A 132 -14.23 -12.10 2.03
C TYR A 132 -12.96 -12.03 2.88
N LEU A 133 -11.85 -12.54 2.34
CA LEU A 133 -10.54 -12.45 2.96
C LEU A 133 -9.74 -11.31 2.36
N VAL A 134 -9.03 -10.57 3.20
CA VAL A 134 -8.15 -9.49 2.80
C VAL A 134 -6.87 -9.47 3.65
N THR A 135 -5.74 -9.23 3.00
CA THR A 135 -4.45 -9.02 3.64
C THR A 135 -3.61 -8.07 2.81
N TRP A 136 -2.62 -7.47 3.43
CA TRP A 136 -1.64 -6.61 2.77
C TRP A 136 -0.31 -7.35 2.65
N ILE A 137 0.35 -7.23 1.52
CA ILE A 137 1.64 -7.86 1.24
C ILE A 137 2.59 -6.81 0.71
N ASP A 138 3.72 -6.65 1.39
CA ASP A 138 4.81 -5.81 0.93
C ASP A 138 5.56 -6.44 -0.23
N TYR A 139 5.86 -5.63 -1.25
CA TYR A 139 6.78 -6.02 -2.31
C TYR A 139 7.75 -4.90 -2.65
N GLN A 140 8.98 -5.32 -2.92
CA GLN A 140 10.05 -4.40 -3.26
C GLN A 140 9.90 -3.89 -4.70
N LYS A 141 9.90 -2.56 -4.86
CA LYS A 141 10.08 -1.86 -6.13
C LYS A 141 11.48 -1.26 -6.19
N SER A 142 11.90 -0.96 -7.40
CA SER A 142 13.13 -0.19 -7.64
C SER A 142 12.80 0.98 -8.54
N ALA A 143 13.38 2.14 -8.20
CA ALA A 143 13.34 3.33 -9.03
C ALA A 143 14.77 3.75 -9.35
N SER A 144 14.94 4.27 -10.55
CA SER A 144 16.23 4.76 -11.02
C SER A 144 16.06 6.18 -11.54
N TYR A 145 17.07 7.01 -11.28
CA TYR A 145 17.15 8.36 -11.84
C TYR A 145 18.59 8.61 -12.29
N SER A 146 18.73 9.40 -13.35
CA SER A 146 20.02 9.76 -13.92
C SER A 146 20.33 11.20 -13.60
N VAL A 147 21.54 11.46 -13.10
CA VAL A 147 22.05 12.81 -12.82
C VAL A 147 23.23 13.05 -13.74
N GLN A 148 23.31 14.23 -14.35
CA GLN A 148 24.50 14.63 -15.08
C GLN A 148 25.64 14.81 -14.05
N THR A 149 26.64 13.96 -14.11
CA THR A 149 27.78 13.93 -13.17
C THR A 149 29.06 14.47 -13.76
N GLY A 150 29.07 14.72 -15.07
CA GLY A 150 30.22 15.32 -15.72
C GLY A 150 29.90 15.79 -17.13
N THR A 151 30.95 16.26 -17.79
CA THR A 151 30.91 16.72 -19.17
C THR A 151 32.20 16.26 -19.83
N SER A 152 32.08 15.54 -20.93
CA SER A 152 33.21 15.16 -21.77
C SER A 152 33.41 16.22 -22.86
N VAL A 153 34.65 16.66 -23.07
CA VAL A 153 34.99 17.68 -24.06
C VAL A 153 35.93 17.08 -25.10
N GLY A 154 35.58 17.22 -26.37
CA GLY A 154 36.44 16.85 -27.50
C GLY A 154 37.29 18.04 -27.94
N TYR A 155 38.59 17.81 -28.12
CA TYR A 155 39.55 18.82 -28.56
C TYR A 155 40.03 18.55 -29.99
N ASN A 156 40.30 19.60 -30.76
CA ASN A 156 40.97 19.47 -32.05
C ASN A 156 42.49 19.23 -31.88
N TYR A 157 43.21 18.98 -32.97
CA TYR A 157 44.66 18.76 -32.96
C TYR A 157 45.47 19.93 -32.37
N TYR A 158 44.90 21.14 -32.38
CA TYR A 158 45.50 22.35 -31.80
C TYR A 158 45.10 22.60 -30.32
N GLY A 159 44.41 21.65 -29.69
CA GLY A 159 44.02 21.71 -28.28
C GLY A 159 42.81 22.60 -27.98
N GLN A 160 42.04 23.03 -28.98
CA GLN A 160 40.83 23.83 -28.78
C GLN A 160 39.61 22.91 -28.63
N ALA A 161 38.76 23.21 -27.65
CA ALA A 161 37.50 22.50 -27.45
C ALA A 161 36.55 22.74 -28.63
N VAL A 162 36.12 21.66 -29.30
CA VAL A 162 35.23 21.70 -30.47
C VAL A 162 33.89 20.98 -30.25
N SER A 163 33.77 20.17 -29.20
CA SER A 163 32.52 19.50 -28.84
C SER A 163 32.42 19.24 -27.35
N SER A 164 31.19 19.11 -26.85
CA SER A 164 30.92 18.80 -25.46
C SER A 164 29.68 17.91 -25.36
N TRP A 165 29.77 16.84 -24.56
CA TRP A 165 28.66 15.91 -24.30
C TRP A 165 28.49 15.68 -22.80
N PRO A 166 27.25 15.73 -22.28
CA PRO A 166 26.99 15.44 -20.87
C PRO A 166 27.26 13.96 -20.54
N ILE A 167 27.87 13.71 -19.39
CA ILE A 167 28.03 12.38 -18.80
C ILE A 167 26.98 12.23 -17.70
N TYR A 168 26.22 11.15 -17.75
CA TYR A 168 25.21 10.83 -16.74
C TYR A 168 25.63 9.62 -15.92
N THR A 169 25.36 9.67 -14.62
CA THR A 169 25.40 8.50 -13.73
C THR A 169 23.98 8.16 -13.30
N SER A 170 23.64 6.88 -13.38
CA SER A 170 22.34 6.36 -12.96
C SER A 170 22.43 5.82 -11.53
N TYR A 171 21.54 6.31 -10.66
CA TYR A 171 21.37 5.81 -9.31
C TYR A 171 20.12 4.95 -9.25
N THR A 172 20.18 3.84 -8.53
CA THR A 172 19.03 2.96 -8.30
C THR A 172 18.83 2.78 -6.81
N TYR A 173 17.61 2.96 -6.34
CA TYR A 173 17.22 2.65 -4.97
C TYR A 173 16.03 1.69 -4.96
N LYS A 174 15.93 0.93 -3.88
CA LYS A 174 14.87 -0.03 -3.62
C LYS A 174 13.97 0.51 -2.52
N TYR A 175 12.67 0.29 -2.64
CA TYR A 175 11.68 0.70 -1.66
C TYR A 175 10.53 -0.30 -1.65
N ASP A 176 9.95 -0.56 -0.48
CA ASP A 176 8.83 -1.47 -0.35
C ASP A 176 7.50 -0.73 -0.58
N VAL A 177 6.57 -1.45 -1.19
CA VAL A 177 5.21 -0.98 -1.45
C VAL A 177 4.26 -2.04 -0.95
N GLU A 178 3.34 -1.62 -0.10
CA GLU A 178 2.27 -2.48 0.38
C GLU A 178 1.20 -2.68 -0.71
N MET A 179 0.72 -3.91 -0.87
CA MET A 179 -0.37 -4.25 -1.78
C MET A 179 -1.44 -5.06 -1.06
N GLU A 180 -2.66 -4.53 -1.07
CA GLU A 180 -3.83 -5.31 -0.68
C GLU A 180 -4.11 -6.43 -1.71
N VAL A 181 -4.36 -7.63 -1.19
CA VAL A 181 -4.89 -8.79 -1.89
C VAL A 181 -6.12 -9.31 -1.18
N SER A 182 -7.06 -9.81 -1.96
CA SER A 182 -8.33 -10.30 -1.42
C SER A 182 -8.87 -11.49 -2.20
N ALA A 183 -9.62 -12.35 -1.52
CA ALA A 183 -10.32 -13.47 -2.15
C ALA A 183 -11.70 -13.66 -1.52
N VAL A 184 -12.65 -14.11 -2.33
CA VAL A 184 -13.96 -14.56 -1.84
C VAL A 184 -13.96 -16.08 -1.82
N VAL A 185 -14.42 -16.66 -0.73
CA VAL A 185 -14.52 -18.10 -0.53
C VAL A 185 -15.91 -18.45 -0.01
N GLU A 186 -16.42 -19.61 -0.39
CA GLU A 186 -17.72 -20.10 0.03
C GLU A 186 -17.55 -21.42 0.77
N VAL A 187 -18.15 -21.50 1.95
CA VAL A 187 -18.31 -22.72 2.75
C VAL A 187 -19.76 -23.15 2.58
N LYS A 188 -19.98 -24.35 2.05
CA LYS A 188 -21.31 -24.88 1.72
C LYS A 188 -21.95 -25.65 2.87
N ALA A 189 -21.15 -26.32 3.70
CA ALA A 189 -21.64 -27.20 4.75
C ALA A 189 -20.85 -27.08 6.05
N ASP A 190 -21.51 -27.44 7.16
CA ASP A 190 -20.87 -27.55 8.46
C ASP A 190 -19.73 -28.59 8.43
N GLY A 191 -18.64 -28.28 9.12
CA GLY A 191 -17.43 -29.12 9.16
C GLY A 191 -16.61 -29.13 7.87
N GLU A 192 -17.03 -28.40 6.83
CA GLU A 192 -16.29 -28.34 5.57
C GLU A 192 -14.93 -27.66 5.76
N ARG A 193 -13.90 -28.23 5.13
CA ARG A 193 -12.59 -27.61 5.02
C ARG A 193 -12.39 -27.09 3.61
N VAL A 194 -12.23 -25.78 3.49
CA VAL A 194 -11.98 -25.11 2.21
C VAL A 194 -10.55 -24.58 2.17
N THR A 195 -9.84 -24.85 1.08
CA THR A 195 -8.50 -24.31 0.84
C THR A 195 -8.53 -23.23 -0.22
N VAL A 196 -7.96 -22.06 0.07
CA VAL A 196 -7.98 -20.89 -0.83
C VAL A 196 -6.58 -20.29 -1.02
N VAL A 197 -6.33 -19.73 -2.20
CA VAL A 197 -5.13 -18.92 -2.47
C VAL A 197 -5.54 -17.47 -2.61
N VAL A 198 -5.06 -16.61 -1.71
CA VAL A 198 -5.33 -15.17 -1.72
C VAL A 198 -4.24 -14.48 -2.54
N THR A 199 -4.62 -13.91 -3.68
CA THR A 199 -3.70 -13.25 -4.62
C THR A 199 -4.35 -12.04 -5.27
N ASN A 200 -3.52 -11.18 -5.87
CA ASN A 200 -3.97 -10.01 -6.64
C ASN A 200 -4.59 -10.38 -8.00
#